data_AF-A0A3N1NT43-F1
#
_entry.id   AF-A0A3N1NT43-F1
#
_cell.length_a   1.000
_cell.length_b   1.000
_cell.length_c   1.000
_cell.angle_alpha   90.00
_cell.angle_beta   90.00
_cell.angle_gamma   90.00
#
_symmetry.space_group_name_H-M   'P 1'
#
loop_
_entity.id
_entity.type
_entity.pdbx_description
1 polymer ?
#
loop_
_entity_poly.entity_id
_entity_poly.type
_entity_poly.pdbx_seq_one_letter_code
_entity_poly.pdbx_strand_id
1 'polypeptide(L)'
;MRTRTIWTTAGATLAVLAAAGFVMTALLGSDRTAAAPVTTPATTPATAPATAAPAVPHVDAAAVAKLPEAQYSAVIAGLMPFDRTVRSDTVFHLPADAPLFGAHRDRPVARLAAQDFLRQPTTVVGVERDGDWELVLTPARQQLPSAAGTTGAAAQTAAWVPVRALRETATPRSRIVISTTDQTVSVVNAAGTTLQRFDAGVGTADTPTPTDVTGYLEQRYVDPAQGTGDHPIQLTSLHSGAADEPYGGHDGGLIGLHWNATTSGTVSHGCVRLDADAVAAVNALPLGTLVTVE
;
A
#
# COMPACT_ATOMS: atom_id res chain seq x y z
N MET A 1 -3.71 -14.32 58.29
CA MET A 1 -4.99 -14.83 57.75
C MET A 1 -4.93 -14.66 56.23
N ARG A 2 -4.25 -15.50 55.44
CA ARG A 2 -4.62 -16.84 54.92
C ARG A 2 -6.09 -16.97 54.51
N THR A 3 -6.34 -16.87 53.20
CA THR A 3 -7.09 -17.88 52.44
C THR A 3 -6.74 -17.77 50.95
N ARG A 4 -6.08 -18.82 50.45
CA ARG A 4 -5.90 -19.15 49.03
C ARG A 4 -7.14 -19.93 48.59
N THR A 5 -7.65 -19.68 47.39
CA THR A 5 -8.66 -20.55 46.77
C THR A 5 -8.10 -21.10 45.47
N ILE A 6 -7.78 -22.39 45.50
CA ILE A 6 -7.33 -23.22 44.39
C ILE A 6 -8.59 -23.84 43.77
N TRP A 7 -8.71 -23.80 42.45
CA TRP A 7 -9.70 -24.60 41.71
C TRP A 7 -8.96 -25.66 40.89
N THR A 8 -9.24 -26.92 41.22
CA THR A 8 -8.87 -28.13 40.47
C THR A 8 -10.14 -28.91 40.15
N THR A 9 -10.27 -29.41 38.92
CA THR A 9 -11.02 -30.61 38.46
C THR A 9 -10.79 -30.66 36.93
N ALA A 10 -10.06 -31.63 36.34
CA ALA A 10 -10.39 -33.05 36.09
C ALA A 10 -11.78 -33.19 35.43
N GLY A 11 -12.01 -33.82 34.27
CA GLY A 11 -11.25 -34.65 33.33
C GLY A 11 -12.28 -35.27 32.35
N ALA A 12 -11.82 -35.93 31.29
CA ALA A 12 -12.43 -37.14 30.67
C ALA A 12 -12.08 -37.26 29.17
N THR A 13 -11.21 -38.22 28.89
CA THR A 13 -10.94 -38.85 27.59
C THR A 13 -12.10 -39.78 27.22
N LEU A 14 -12.49 -39.83 25.94
CA LEU A 14 -13.26 -40.95 25.40
C LEU A 14 -12.89 -41.18 23.93
N ALA A 15 -12.26 -42.32 23.68
CA ALA A 15 -12.01 -42.90 22.37
C ALA A 15 -12.93 -44.12 22.22
N VAL A 16 -13.58 -44.28 21.06
CA VAL A 16 -14.21 -45.55 20.64
C VAL A 16 -13.99 -45.75 19.15
N LEU A 17 -13.30 -46.84 18.83
CA LEU A 17 -13.18 -47.48 17.51
C LEU A 17 -14.37 -48.42 17.28
N ALA A 18 -14.82 -48.60 16.03
CA ALA A 18 -15.18 -49.91 15.48
C ALA A 18 -15.51 -49.84 13.97
N ALA A 19 -15.01 -50.83 13.24
CA ALA A 19 -15.19 -51.08 11.81
C ALA A 19 -16.13 -52.27 11.56
N ALA A 20 -16.78 -52.32 10.40
CA ALA A 20 -17.23 -53.49 9.61
C ALA A 20 -18.12 -52.96 8.47
N GLY A 21 -18.05 -53.34 7.20
CA GLY A 21 -17.60 -54.58 6.58
C GLY A 21 -18.81 -55.46 6.23
N PHE A 22 -19.36 -55.34 5.02
CA PHE A 22 -20.20 -56.41 4.42
C PHE A 22 -20.01 -56.47 2.89
N VAL A 23 -19.91 -57.71 2.41
CA VAL A 23 -19.48 -58.17 1.08
C VAL A 23 -20.61 -58.99 0.45
N MET A 24 -20.76 -58.88 -0.88
CA MET A 24 -21.40 -59.81 -1.86
C MET A 24 -22.93 -60.03 -1.78
N THR A 25 -23.69 -60.32 -2.86
CA THR A 25 -23.43 -61.04 -4.14
C THR A 25 -24.58 -60.71 -5.15
N ALA A 26 -24.25 -60.41 -6.42
CA ALA A 26 -24.48 -61.19 -7.66
C ALA A 26 -25.87 -61.25 -8.38
N LEU A 27 -25.79 -60.83 -9.67
CA LEU A 27 -26.34 -61.42 -10.92
C LEU A 27 -27.84 -61.30 -11.28
N LEU A 28 -28.06 -60.75 -12.49
CA LEU A 28 -29.03 -61.07 -13.58
C LEU A 28 -29.12 -59.80 -14.46
N GLY A 29 -28.49 -59.71 -15.64
CA GLY A 29 -28.89 -60.36 -16.88
C GLY A 29 -29.74 -59.41 -17.73
N SER A 30 -29.22 -58.87 -18.83
CA SER A 30 -29.96 -58.49 -20.07
C SER A 30 -29.05 -57.75 -21.06
N ASP A 31 -28.93 -58.34 -22.24
CA ASP A 31 -28.32 -57.75 -23.44
C ASP A 31 -28.98 -56.43 -23.82
N ARG A 32 -28.17 -55.36 -23.98
CA ARG A 32 -28.55 -54.19 -24.78
C ARG A 32 -27.38 -53.71 -25.63
N THR A 33 -27.58 -53.90 -26.91
CA THR A 33 -26.93 -53.33 -28.10
C THR A 33 -26.24 -51.99 -27.83
N ALA A 34 -24.93 -51.94 -28.07
CA ALA A 34 -24.14 -50.71 -28.03
C ALA A 34 -24.59 -49.74 -29.13
N ALA A 35 -25.16 -48.60 -28.73
CA ALA A 35 -25.32 -47.45 -29.60
C ALA A 35 -23.98 -46.68 -29.64
N ALA A 36 -23.50 -46.35 -30.85
CA ALA A 36 -22.29 -45.57 -31.04
C ALA A 36 -22.42 -44.17 -30.38
N PRO A 37 -21.38 -43.65 -29.72
CA PRO A 37 -21.42 -42.31 -29.17
C PRO A 37 -21.46 -41.28 -30.30
N VAL A 38 -22.52 -40.46 -30.31
CA VAL A 38 -22.58 -39.26 -31.15
C VAL A 38 -21.59 -38.27 -30.55
N THR A 39 -20.49 -37.99 -31.24
CA THR A 39 -19.56 -36.91 -30.91
C THR A 39 -20.28 -35.58 -31.11
N THR A 40 -20.81 -35.00 -30.03
CA THR A 40 -21.24 -33.61 -30.00
C THR A 40 -20.00 -32.73 -30.22
N PRO A 41 -19.97 -31.84 -31.23
CA PRO A 41 -18.90 -30.86 -31.35
C PRO A 41 -18.85 -30.03 -30.06
N ALA A 42 -17.72 -30.08 -29.36
CA ALA A 42 -17.47 -29.16 -28.26
C ALA A 42 -17.42 -27.74 -28.85
N THR A 43 -18.47 -26.97 -28.62
CA THR A 43 -18.44 -25.52 -28.83
C THR A 43 -17.40 -24.94 -27.88
N THR A 44 -16.22 -24.63 -28.40
CA THR A 44 -15.22 -23.82 -27.72
C THR A 44 -15.91 -22.53 -27.24
N PRO A 45 -15.88 -22.22 -25.93
CA PRO A 45 -16.39 -20.94 -25.44
C PRO A 45 -15.66 -19.82 -26.16
N ALA A 46 -16.40 -18.97 -26.87
CA ALA A 46 -15.84 -17.78 -27.49
C ALA A 46 -15.28 -16.89 -26.38
N THR A 47 -13.95 -16.76 -26.34
CA THR A 47 -13.26 -15.81 -25.47
C THR A 47 -13.78 -14.41 -25.80
N ALA A 48 -14.49 -13.78 -24.86
CA ALA A 48 -14.91 -12.40 -25.01
C ALA A 48 -13.66 -11.53 -25.31
N PRO A 49 -13.69 -10.63 -26.30
CA PRO A 49 -12.55 -9.77 -26.58
C PRO A 49 -12.24 -8.93 -25.34
N ALA A 50 -10.99 -8.95 -24.90
CA ALA A 50 -10.51 -8.08 -23.84
C ALA A 50 -10.77 -6.62 -24.24
N THR A 51 -11.47 -5.87 -23.39
CA THR A 51 -11.67 -4.42 -23.59
C THR A 51 -10.31 -3.76 -23.66
N ALA A 52 -10.00 -3.11 -24.79
CA ALA A 52 -8.75 -2.40 -24.95
C ALA A 52 -8.67 -1.20 -24.00
N ALA A 53 -7.47 -0.90 -23.50
CA ALA A 53 -7.21 0.30 -22.71
C ALA A 53 -7.64 1.57 -23.46
N PRO A 54 -8.15 2.61 -22.76
CA PRO A 54 -8.49 3.88 -23.39
C PRO A 54 -7.24 4.53 -23.99
N ALA A 55 -7.39 5.23 -25.11
CA ALA A 55 -6.30 5.98 -25.72
C ALA A 55 -5.87 7.15 -24.83
N VAL A 56 -4.57 7.48 -24.83
CA VAL A 56 -4.05 8.59 -24.03
C VAL A 56 -4.37 9.94 -24.67
N PRO A 57 -5.11 10.85 -24.00
CA PRO A 57 -5.32 12.21 -24.51
C PRO A 57 -4.01 12.99 -24.66
N HIS A 58 -3.93 13.83 -25.70
CA HIS A 58 -2.83 14.79 -25.80
C HIS A 58 -3.09 15.97 -24.84
N VAL A 59 -2.10 16.28 -24.01
CA VAL A 59 -2.09 17.44 -23.11
C VAL A 59 -0.76 18.13 -23.32
N ASP A 60 -0.77 19.35 -23.83
CA ASP A 60 0.45 20.12 -24.04
C ASP A 60 1.04 20.63 -22.71
N ALA A 61 2.32 21.01 -22.72
CA ALA A 61 3.01 21.44 -21.50
C ALA A 61 2.39 22.69 -20.86
N ALA A 62 1.80 23.60 -21.64
CA ALA A 62 1.16 24.80 -21.11
C ALA A 62 -0.18 24.48 -20.43
N ALA A 63 -0.90 23.47 -20.91
CA ALA A 63 -2.07 22.91 -20.26
C ALA A 63 -1.68 22.16 -18.98
N VAL A 64 -0.62 21.35 -19.01
CA VAL A 64 -0.10 20.65 -17.82
C VAL A 64 0.23 21.65 -16.71
N ALA A 65 0.96 22.73 -17.02
CA ALA A 65 1.38 23.73 -16.04
C ALA A 65 0.22 24.49 -15.34
N LYS A 66 -1.00 24.44 -15.89
CA LYS A 66 -2.20 25.06 -15.29
C LYS A 66 -2.96 24.13 -14.36
N LEU A 67 -2.63 22.84 -14.35
CA LEU A 67 -3.26 21.85 -13.48
C LEU A 67 -2.80 22.03 -12.02
N PRO A 68 -3.64 21.68 -11.04
CA PRO A 68 -3.21 21.64 -9.64
C PRO A 68 -2.08 20.63 -9.48
N GLU A 69 -1.04 21.01 -8.74
CA GLU A 69 0.09 20.12 -8.45
C GLU A 69 -0.31 19.11 -7.37
N ALA A 70 -0.13 17.82 -7.66
CA ALA A 70 -0.24 16.75 -6.68
C ALA A 70 1.04 16.71 -5.82
N GLN A 71 1.20 17.72 -4.97
CA GLN A 71 2.20 17.75 -3.90
C GLN A 71 1.57 17.34 -2.56
N TYR A 72 2.38 17.12 -1.54
CA TYR A 72 1.97 16.60 -0.23
C TYR A 72 0.77 17.34 0.40
N SER A 73 0.75 18.67 0.32
CA SER A 73 -0.29 19.51 0.94
C SER A 73 -1.53 19.72 0.05
N ALA A 74 -1.53 19.16 -1.16
CA ALA A 74 -2.63 19.36 -2.10
C ALA A 74 -3.82 18.44 -1.79
N VAL A 75 -5.02 19.00 -1.93
CA VAL A 75 -6.29 18.27 -1.86
C VAL A 75 -6.96 18.34 -3.23
N ILE A 76 -7.03 17.21 -3.92
CA ILE A 76 -7.45 17.11 -5.32
C ILE A 76 -8.51 16.01 -5.45
N ALA A 77 -9.78 16.41 -5.50
CA ALA A 77 -10.93 15.49 -5.55
C ALA A 77 -10.92 14.52 -6.75
N GLY A 78 -10.25 14.88 -7.85
CA GLY A 78 -10.16 14.04 -9.04
C GLY A 78 -9.19 12.85 -8.94
N LEU A 79 -8.37 12.79 -7.88
CA LEU A 79 -7.52 11.64 -7.59
C LEU A 79 -8.37 10.44 -7.14
N MET A 80 -7.81 9.23 -7.23
CA MET A 80 -8.47 8.01 -6.78
C MET A 80 -7.99 7.62 -5.39
N PRO A 81 -8.86 7.14 -4.49
CA PRO A 81 -8.41 6.51 -3.26
C PRO A 81 -7.61 5.23 -3.60
N PHE A 82 -6.64 4.90 -2.76
CA PHE A 82 -5.89 3.65 -2.85
C PHE A 82 -5.84 3.01 -1.47
N ASP A 83 -6.63 1.96 -1.28
CA ASP A 83 -6.98 1.34 0.01
C ASP A 83 -6.66 -0.15 0.03
N ARG A 84 -5.57 -0.53 -0.65
CA ARG A 84 -5.10 -1.91 -0.73
C ARG A 84 -3.60 -1.99 -0.53
N THR A 85 -3.15 -3.16 -0.10
CA THR A 85 -1.71 -3.46 -0.03
C THR A 85 -1.21 -4.03 -1.36
N VAL A 86 0.02 -3.65 -1.75
CA VAL A 86 0.71 -4.21 -2.91
C VAL A 86 2.13 -4.64 -2.55
N ARG A 87 2.68 -5.61 -3.29
CA ARG A 87 4.02 -6.17 -3.06
C ARG A 87 4.93 -6.10 -4.29
N SER A 88 4.41 -5.56 -5.37
CA SER A 88 5.09 -5.42 -6.65
C SER A 88 4.87 -4.01 -7.15
N ASP A 89 5.93 -3.43 -7.66
CA ASP A 89 5.95 -2.05 -8.12
C ASP A 89 6.97 -1.85 -9.23
N THR A 90 6.90 -0.68 -9.85
CA THR A 90 7.95 -0.16 -10.71
C THR A 90 8.24 1.27 -10.30
N VAL A 91 9.51 1.59 -10.11
CA VAL A 91 9.93 2.94 -9.71
C VAL A 91 10.27 3.77 -10.93
N PHE A 92 9.79 5.01 -10.96
CA PHE A 92 10.00 5.95 -12.04
C PHE A 92 10.53 7.29 -11.54
N HIS A 93 11.28 7.97 -12.40
CA HIS A 93 11.50 9.41 -12.33
C HIS A 93 10.67 10.12 -13.42
N LEU A 94 10.35 11.38 -13.16
CA LEU A 94 9.70 12.27 -14.11
C LEU A 94 10.74 13.11 -14.86
N PRO A 95 10.91 12.95 -16.18
CA PRO A 95 11.79 13.79 -16.98
C PRO A 95 11.23 15.22 -17.18
N ALA A 96 9.92 15.40 -17.02
CA ALA A 96 9.20 16.67 -17.07
C ALA A 96 7.87 16.52 -16.30
N ASP A 97 7.20 17.63 -16.01
CA ASP A 97 5.87 17.62 -15.39
C ASP A 97 4.90 16.74 -16.19
N ALA A 98 4.19 15.85 -15.50
CA ALA A 98 3.31 14.86 -16.10
C ALA A 98 1.84 15.15 -15.74
N PRO A 99 0.90 15.06 -16.68
CA PRO A 99 -0.52 15.09 -16.36
C PRO A 99 -0.94 13.81 -15.63
N LEU A 100 -1.71 13.98 -14.56
CA LEU A 100 -2.36 12.92 -13.80
C LEU A 100 -3.84 12.84 -14.19
N PHE A 101 -4.34 11.63 -14.35
CA PHE A 101 -5.72 11.34 -14.75
C PHE A 101 -6.44 10.52 -13.68
N GLY A 102 -7.72 10.82 -13.45
CA GLY A 102 -8.59 9.99 -12.62
C GLY A 102 -9.01 8.69 -13.31
N ALA A 103 -9.94 7.96 -12.70
CA ALA A 103 -10.37 6.62 -13.15
C ALA A 103 -10.83 6.56 -14.62
N HIS A 104 -11.51 7.62 -15.10
CA HIS A 104 -12.07 7.67 -16.46
C HIS A 104 -11.03 7.93 -17.55
N ARG A 105 -9.84 8.43 -17.21
CA ARG A 105 -8.73 8.68 -18.14
C ARG A 105 -9.06 9.54 -19.38
N ASP A 106 -10.10 10.36 -19.28
CA ASP A 106 -10.59 11.23 -20.36
C ASP A 106 -10.06 12.67 -20.25
N ARG A 107 -9.84 13.16 -19.03
CA ARG A 107 -9.31 14.50 -18.75
C ARG A 107 -8.30 14.48 -17.60
N PRO A 108 -7.23 15.29 -17.67
CA PRO A 108 -6.29 15.40 -16.56
C PRO A 108 -6.94 16.13 -15.40
N VAL A 109 -6.67 15.66 -14.18
CA VAL A 109 -7.21 16.22 -12.92
C VAL A 109 -6.14 16.97 -12.13
N ALA A 110 -4.86 16.67 -12.39
CA ALA A 110 -3.71 17.24 -11.70
C ALA A 110 -2.45 17.14 -12.55
N ARG A 111 -1.35 17.73 -12.08
CA ARG A 111 0.00 17.46 -12.56
C ARG A 111 0.86 16.89 -11.44
N LEU A 112 1.80 16.03 -11.79
CA LEU A 112 2.92 15.66 -10.94
C LEU A 112 4.16 16.38 -11.45
N ALA A 113 4.79 17.17 -10.57
CA ALA A 113 5.95 17.97 -10.93
C ALA A 113 7.20 17.09 -11.11
N ALA A 114 8.10 17.48 -12.02
CA ALA A 114 9.38 16.80 -12.21
C ALA A 114 10.33 16.96 -11.00
N GLN A 115 10.14 18.04 -10.24
CA GLN A 115 10.84 18.28 -8.98
C GLN A 115 9.86 18.26 -7.82
N ASP A 116 10.24 17.62 -6.73
CA ASP A 116 9.46 17.59 -5.50
C ASP A 116 9.60 18.89 -4.69
N PHE A 117 8.97 18.92 -3.51
CA PHE A 117 8.98 20.06 -2.62
C PHE A 117 10.37 20.42 -2.05
N LEU A 118 11.31 19.47 -2.07
CA LEU A 118 12.73 19.70 -1.73
C LEU A 118 13.55 20.10 -2.96
N ARG A 119 12.90 20.34 -4.09
CA ARG A 119 13.51 20.65 -5.40
C ARG A 119 14.43 19.54 -5.91
N GLN A 120 14.21 18.30 -5.45
CA GLN A 120 14.89 17.11 -5.94
C GLN A 120 14.09 16.44 -7.05
N PRO A 121 14.68 15.59 -7.90
CA PRO A 121 13.94 14.83 -8.89
C PRO A 121 12.84 13.99 -8.23
N THR A 122 11.59 14.13 -8.70
CA THR A 122 10.47 13.36 -8.17
C THR A 122 10.66 11.88 -8.44
N THR A 123 10.54 11.08 -7.37
CA THR A 123 10.43 9.62 -7.45
C THR A 123 8.96 9.24 -7.29
N VAL A 124 8.47 8.36 -8.16
CA VAL A 124 7.08 7.88 -8.10
C VAL A 124 7.03 6.38 -8.33
N VAL A 125 6.02 5.74 -7.75
CA VAL A 125 5.85 4.29 -7.77
C VAL A 125 4.60 3.94 -8.57
N GLY A 126 4.79 3.17 -9.65
CA GLY A 126 3.71 2.54 -10.40
C GLY A 126 3.34 1.19 -9.80
N VAL A 127 2.04 0.90 -9.74
CA VAL A 127 1.48 -0.29 -9.10
C VAL A 127 0.59 -1.11 -10.04
N GLU A 128 0.24 -0.57 -11.20
CA GLU A 128 -0.62 -1.25 -12.17
C GLU A 128 -0.39 -0.70 -13.58
N ARG A 129 -0.35 -1.62 -14.55
CA ARG A 129 -0.14 -1.32 -15.96
C ARG A 129 -1.39 -1.62 -16.78
N ASP A 130 -1.84 -0.66 -17.58
CA ASP A 130 -2.92 -0.86 -18.56
C ASP A 130 -2.59 -0.18 -19.89
N GLY A 131 -1.96 -0.94 -20.79
CA GLY A 131 -1.47 -0.43 -22.08
C GLY A 131 -0.45 0.70 -21.91
N ASP A 132 -0.79 1.88 -22.44
CA ASP A 132 0.04 3.11 -22.36
C ASP A 132 -0.12 3.88 -21.04
N TRP A 133 -0.84 3.30 -20.07
CA TRP A 133 -1.08 3.88 -18.76
C TRP A 133 -0.35 3.14 -17.65
N GLU A 134 0.16 3.91 -16.69
CA GLU A 134 0.65 3.44 -15.41
C GLU A 134 -0.22 4.05 -14.30
N LEU A 135 -0.73 3.24 -13.39
CA LEU A 135 -1.35 3.72 -12.17
C LEU A 135 -0.23 3.98 -11.17
N VAL A 136 -0.05 5.24 -10.79
CA VAL A 136 0.99 5.63 -9.85
C VAL A 136 0.40 6.11 -8.53
N LEU A 137 1.09 5.81 -7.44
CA LEU A 137 0.82 6.37 -6.12
C LEU A 137 1.19 7.85 -6.11
N THR A 138 0.33 8.71 -5.54
CA THR A 138 0.58 10.16 -5.48
C THR A 138 0.78 10.63 -4.03
N PRO A 139 1.55 11.70 -3.81
CA PRO A 139 1.77 12.24 -2.47
C PRO A 139 0.60 13.13 -2.01
N ALA A 140 -0.43 13.36 -2.83
CA ALA A 140 -1.52 14.27 -2.51
C ALA A 140 -2.74 13.54 -1.91
N ARG A 141 -3.68 14.32 -1.38
CA ARG A 141 -4.95 13.83 -0.81
C ARG A 141 -6.09 13.97 -1.81
N GLN A 142 -7.08 13.08 -1.72
CA GLN A 142 -8.35 13.27 -2.45
C GLN A 142 -9.26 14.28 -1.72
N GLN A 143 -9.27 14.21 -0.39
CA GLN A 143 -10.06 15.04 0.51
C GLN A 143 -9.39 15.10 1.90
N LEU A 144 -9.80 16.05 2.72
CA LEU A 144 -9.38 16.13 4.13
C LEU A 144 -10.17 15.14 4.99
N PRO A 145 -9.58 14.57 6.06
CA PRO A 145 -10.29 13.71 7.01
C PRO A 145 -11.57 14.32 7.58
N SER A 146 -11.58 15.61 7.94
CA SER A 146 -12.77 16.30 8.45
C SER A 146 -13.92 16.37 7.46
N ALA A 147 -13.63 16.32 6.16
CA ALA A 147 -14.61 16.31 5.08
C ALA A 147 -15.11 14.90 4.74
N ALA A 148 -14.39 13.85 5.17
CA ALA A 148 -14.67 12.46 4.83
C ALA A 148 -15.71 11.79 5.77
N GLY A 149 -15.99 12.40 6.92
CA GLY A 149 -16.92 11.86 7.91
C GLY A 149 -16.38 10.65 8.65
N THR A 150 -17.26 9.75 9.10
CA THR A 150 -16.90 8.66 10.04
C THR A 150 -16.04 7.55 9.44
N THR A 151 -15.93 7.48 8.11
CA THR A 151 -15.10 6.48 7.42
C THR A 151 -13.64 6.92 7.28
N GLY A 152 -13.33 8.19 7.58
CA GLY A 152 -12.01 8.77 7.35
C GLY A 152 -11.71 9.01 5.87
N ALA A 153 -10.63 9.75 5.60
CA ALA A 153 -10.10 9.95 4.25
C ALA A 153 -9.13 8.83 3.87
N ALA A 154 -8.98 8.57 2.57
CA ALA A 154 -7.97 7.64 2.10
C ALA A 154 -6.57 8.13 2.47
N ALA A 155 -5.79 7.25 3.11
CA ALA A 155 -4.41 7.52 3.51
C ALA A 155 -3.43 7.52 2.32
N GLN A 156 -3.83 6.96 1.18
CA GLN A 156 -3.08 6.99 -0.05
C GLN A 156 -4.02 7.30 -1.21
N THR A 157 -3.49 7.99 -2.21
CA THR A 157 -4.19 8.19 -3.48
C THR A 157 -3.37 7.68 -4.66
N ALA A 158 -4.04 7.48 -5.78
CA ALA A 158 -3.43 7.09 -7.04
C ALA A 158 -4.00 7.89 -8.21
N ALA A 159 -3.24 7.94 -9.30
CA ALA A 159 -3.67 8.51 -10.57
C ALA A 159 -3.05 7.76 -11.75
N TRP A 160 -3.74 7.76 -12.88
CA TRP A 160 -3.20 7.22 -14.13
C TRP A 160 -2.28 8.25 -14.79
N VAL A 161 -1.14 7.79 -15.29
CA VAL A 161 -0.13 8.61 -15.97
C VAL A 161 0.23 7.98 -17.31
N PRO A 162 0.39 8.77 -18.38
CA PRO A 162 0.94 8.28 -19.63
C PRO A 162 2.36 7.77 -19.44
N VAL A 163 2.66 6.57 -19.92
CA VAL A 163 3.96 5.95 -19.62
C VAL A 163 5.11 6.65 -20.32
N ARG A 164 4.85 7.26 -21.47
CA ARG A 164 5.82 8.13 -22.16
C ARG A 164 6.29 9.31 -21.29
N ALA A 165 5.56 9.66 -20.22
CA ALA A 165 5.94 10.69 -19.27
C ALA A 165 6.78 10.16 -18.10
N LEU A 166 7.08 8.86 -18.07
CA LEU A 166 7.80 8.20 -17.00
C LEU A 166 9.12 7.62 -17.52
N ARG A 167 10.15 7.66 -16.68
CA ARG A 167 11.43 6.98 -16.93
C ARG A 167 11.70 5.98 -15.83
N GLU A 168 11.67 4.70 -16.17
CA GLU A 168 11.93 3.61 -15.23
C GLU A 168 13.32 3.71 -14.61
N THR A 169 13.42 3.35 -13.35
CA THR A 169 14.65 3.29 -12.55
C THR A 169 14.78 1.90 -11.91
N ALA A 170 15.90 1.65 -11.23
CA ALA A 170 16.06 0.39 -10.52
C ALA A 170 15.04 0.26 -9.38
N THR A 171 14.08 -0.65 -9.54
CA THR A 171 13.10 -0.97 -8.49
C THR A 171 13.76 -1.62 -7.27
N PRO A 172 13.47 -1.15 -6.04
CA PRO A 172 13.92 -1.77 -4.80
C PRO A 172 13.51 -3.25 -4.70
N ARG A 173 14.41 -4.08 -4.19
CA ARG A 173 14.15 -5.52 -3.96
C ARG A 173 13.65 -5.84 -2.55
N SER A 174 13.51 -4.81 -1.74
CA SER A 174 13.02 -4.88 -0.38
C SER A 174 11.90 -3.86 -0.22
N ARG A 175 11.03 -4.11 0.74
CA ARG A 175 9.98 -3.19 1.18
C ARG A 175 10.03 -3.03 2.69
N ILE A 176 9.40 -1.98 3.16
CA ILE A 176 9.15 -1.73 4.58
C ILE A 176 7.76 -2.25 4.91
N VAL A 177 7.65 -2.98 6.01
CA VAL A 177 6.37 -3.42 6.59
C VAL A 177 6.28 -2.86 8.00
N ILE A 178 5.24 -2.10 8.26
CA ILE A 178 4.93 -1.50 9.54
C ILE A 178 3.74 -2.26 10.12
N SER A 179 3.94 -2.96 11.22
CA SER A 179 2.83 -3.59 11.95
C SER A 179 2.45 -2.69 13.11
N THR A 180 1.25 -2.12 13.03
CA THR A 180 0.65 -1.26 14.07
C THR A 180 0.25 -2.06 15.31
N THR A 181 -0.17 -3.32 15.10
CA THR A 181 -0.53 -4.25 16.17
C THR A 181 0.70 -4.73 16.94
N ASP A 182 1.74 -5.18 16.23
CA ASP A 182 2.98 -5.64 16.87
C ASP A 182 3.90 -4.50 17.28
N GLN A 183 3.62 -3.28 16.83
CA GLN A 183 4.45 -2.10 17.03
C GLN A 183 5.88 -2.30 16.53
N THR A 184 6.00 -2.70 15.26
CA THR A 184 7.31 -2.97 14.64
C THR A 184 7.44 -2.42 13.23
N VAL A 185 8.68 -2.15 12.84
CA VAL A 185 9.08 -1.91 11.46
C VAL A 185 10.02 -3.02 11.02
N SER A 186 9.72 -3.62 9.87
CA SER A 186 10.50 -4.70 9.27
C SER A 186 10.96 -4.33 7.86
N VAL A 187 12.21 -4.63 7.53
CA VAL A 187 12.70 -4.64 6.14
C VAL A 187 12.54 -6.05 5.61
N VAL A 188 11.73 -6.20 4.57
CA VAL A 188 11.34 -7.50 4.02
C VAL A 188 11.78 -7.59 2.57
N ASN A 189 12.41 -8.68 2.16
CA ASN A 189 12.81 -8.87 0.76
C ASN A 189 11.61 -9.22 -0.13
N ALA A 190 11.84 -9.29 -1.45
CA ALA A 190 10.84 -9.67 -2.45
C ALA A 190 10.20 -11.06 -2.20
N ALA A 191 10.92 -12.00 -1.56
CA ALA A 191 10.40 -13.32 -1.21
C ALA A 191 9.54 -13.32 0.07
N GLY A 192 9.39 -12.18 0.74
CA GLY A 192 8.65 -12.07 2.00
C GLY A 192 9.46 -12.42 3.24
N THR A 193 10.78 -12.65 3.13
CA THR A 193 11.64 -12.91 4.28
C THR A 193 12.02 -11.61 4.98
N THR A 194 11.78 -11.54 6.28
CA THR A 194 12.26 -10.45 7.14
C THR A 194 13.78 -10.48 7.22
N LEU A 195 14.42 -9.41 6.74
CA LEU A 195 15.86 -9.21 6.83
C LEU A 195 16.25 -8.53 8.15
N GLN A 196 15.44 -7.58 8.58
CA GLN A 196 15.61 -6.80 9.81
C GLN A 196 14.25 -6.49 10.41
N ARG A 197 14.17 -6.40 11.75
CA ARG A 197 12.97 -6.04 12.50
C ARG A 197 13.37 -5.17 13.68
N PHE A 198 12.61 -4.11 13.91
CA PHE A 198 12.83 -3.12 14.95
C PHE A 198 11.52 -2.82 15.67
N ASP A 199 11.61 -2.43 16.94
CA ASP A 199 10.47 -1.87 17.66
C ASP A 199 10.10 -0.50 17.07
N ALA A 200 8.82 -0.16 17.13
CA ALA A 200 8.31 1.08 16.56
C ALA A 200 7.18 1.69 17.39
N GLY A 201 7.24 3.01 17.57
CA GLY A 201 6.13 3.78 18.12
C GLY A 201 5.19 4.17 16.99
N VAL A 202 3.89 3.96 17.17
CA VAL A 202 2.85 4.24 16.16
C VAL A 202 1.85 5.28 16.68
N GLY A 203 0.89 5.66 15.83
CA GLY A 203 -0.16 6.63 16.16
C GLY A 203 -1.02 6.22 17.35
N THR A 204 -1.55 7.21 18.06
CA THR A 204 -2.56 7.02 19.12
C THR A 204 -3.94 6.70 18.55
N ALA A 205 -4.91 6.37 19.40
CA ALA A 205 -6.30 6.18 18.96
C ALA A 205 -6.93 7.45 18.34
N ASP A 206 -6.50 8.65 18.80
CA ASP A 206 -7.02 9.92 18.30
C ASP A 206 -6.42 10.29 16.93
N THR A 207 -5.18 9.86 16.68
CA THR A 207 -4.41 10.12 15.46
C THR A 207 -3.67 8.85 15.05
N PRO A 208 -4.39 7.82 14.59
CA PRO A 208 -3.80 6.51 14.29
C PRO A 208 -2.89 6.56 13.07
N THR A 209 -1.87 5.70 13.07
CA THR A 209 -1.17 5.34 11.84
C THR A 209 -2.16 4.54 10.97
N PRO A 210 -2.35 4.89 9.68
CA PRO A 210 -3.32 4.19 8.82
C PRO A 210 -2.89 2.74 8.58
N THR A 211 -3.84 1.80 8.50
CA THR A 211 -3.61 0.38 8.21
C THR A 211 -4.15 -0.03 6.84
N ASP A 212 -3.82 -1.24 6.40
CA ASP A 212 -4.27 -1.86 5.15
C ASP A 212 -3.94 -1.03 3.90
N VAL A 213 -2.84 -0.27 3.97
CA VAL A 213 -2.44 0.69 2.94
C VAL A 213 -1.00 0.47 2.51
N THR A 214 -0.71 0.82 1.25
CA THR A 214 0.67 0.91 0.74
C THR A 214 0.95 2.30 0.22
N GLY A 215 2.07 2.88 0.69
CA GLY A 215 2.73 4.03 0.10
C GLY A 215 4.16 3.69 -0.29
N TYR A 216 5.03 4.68 -0.36
CA TYR A 216 6.45 4.49 -0.63
C TYR A 216 7.30 5.55 0.06
N LEU A 217 8.61 5.29 0.21
CA LEU A 217 9.59 6.30 0.63
C LEU A 217 9.72 7.35 -0.47
N GLU A 218 9.09 8.50 -0.29
CA GLU A 218 9.07 9.56 -1.30
C GLU A 218 10.30 10.45 -1.24
N GLN A 219 10.72 10.81 -0.02
CA GLN A 219 11.84 11.72 0.23
C GLN A 219 12.42 11.56 1.63
N ARG A 220 13.50 12.29 1.90
CA ARG A 220 14.09 12.40 3.23
C ARG A 220 14.77 13.74 3.44
N TYR A 221 14.79 14.22 4.68
CA TYR A 221 15.49 15.44 5.05
C TYR A 221 15.83 15.43 6.55
N VAL A 222 16.72 16.34 6.97
CA VAL A 222 17.08 16.54 8.38
C VAL A 222 16.41 17.82 8.87
N ASP A 223 15.64 17.72 9.94
CA ASP A 223 14.99 18.86 10.59
C ASP A 223 15.06 18.73 12.12
N PRO A 224 16.15 19.24 12.74
CA PRO A 224 16.34 19.12 14.19
C PRO A 224 15.25 19.83 15.00
N ALA A 225 14.52 20.79 14.40
CA ALA A 225 13.43 21.50 15.07
C ALA A 225 12.23 20.58 15.41
N GLN A 226 12.14 19.42 14.74
CA GLN A 226 11.15 18.38 15.04
C GLN A 226 11.62 17.40 16.13
N GLY A 227 12.76 17.67 16.77
CA GLY A 227 13.28 16.82 17.84
C GLY A 227 13.93 15.52 17.36
N THR A 228 14.28 15.43 16.07
CA THR A 228 14.98 14.28 15.49
C THR A 228 16.51 14.40 15.59
N GLY A 229 17.02 15.53 16.09
CA GLY A 229 18.47 15.81 16.07
C GLY A 229 19.01 15.78 14.64
N ASP A 230 20.16 15.14 14.45
CA ASP A 230 20.79 14.97 13.13
C ASP A 230 20.27 13.75 12.35
N HIS A 231 19.27 13.02 12.90
CA HIS A 231 18.68 11.87 12.23
C HIS A 231 17.69 12.32 11.14
N PRO A 232 17.81 11.78 9.90
CA PRO A 232 16.92 12.14 8.82
C PRO A 232 15.51 11.56 9.03
N ILE A 233 14.49 12.38 8.77
CA ILE A 233 13.10 11.97 8.62
C ILE A 233 12.96 11.27 7.26
N GLN A 234 12.42 10.06 7.27
CA GLN A 234 12.11 9.29 6.06
C GLN A 234 10.64 9.52 5.74
N LEU A 235 10.36 10.36 4.74
CA LEU A 235 9.02 10.76 4.39
C LEU A 235 8.37 9.71 3.49
N THR A 236 7.16 9.29 3.84
CA THR A 236 6.35 8.40 2.99
C THR A 236 5.33 9.21 2.19
N SER A 237 4.73 8.60 1.16
CA SER A 237 3.59 9.20 0.45
C SER A 237 2.26 9.10 1.22
N LEU A 238 2.26 8.50 2.42
CA LEU A 238 1.05 8.22 3.18
C LEU A 238 0.61 9.43 4.00
N HIS A 239 -0.69 9.49 4.22
CA HIS A 239 -1.39 10.56 4.92
C HIS A 239 -2.15 10.03 6.12
N SER A 240 -2.37 10.88 7.14
CA SER A 240 -3.38 10.57 8.16
C SER A 240 -4.77 10.48 7.53
N GLY A 241 -5.49 9.38 7.79
CA GLY A 241 -6.87 9.20 7.37
C GLY A 241 -7.90 9.74 8.35
N ALA A 242 -7.49 10.12 9.57
CA ALA A 242 -8.39 10.33 10.70
C ALA A 242 -8.54 11.79 11.15
N ALA A 243 -7.55 12.64 10.93
CA ALA A 243 -7.62 14.04 11.33
C ALA A 243 -6.85 14.98 10.37
N ASP A 244 -7.31 16.22 10.32
CA ASP A 244 -6.73 17.25 9.46
C ASP A 244 -5.34 17.68 9.93
N GLU A 245 -4.53 18.09 8.96
CA GLU A 245 -3.20 18.65 9.14
C GLU A 245 -3.26 20.16 9.40
N PRO A 246 -2.17 20.78 9.91
CA PRO A 246 -0.83 20.21 10.18
C PRO A 246 -0.65 19.64 11.60
N TYR A 247 0.21 18.62 11.71
CA TYR A 247 0.68 18.06 12.99
C TYR A 247 2.10 18.56 13.33
N GLY A 248 2.29 19.88 13.36
CA GLY A 248 3.63 20.48 13.43
C GLY A 248 4.44 20.24 12.14
N GLY A 249 5.60 20.90 12.00
CA GLY A 249 6.45 20.78 10.80
C GLY A 249 5.95 21.57 9.57
N HIS A 250 6.63 21.37 8.44
CA HIS A 250 6.41 22.06 7.15
C HIS A 250 6.25 21.04 5.99
N ASP A 251 6.25 19.76 6.32
CA ASP A 251 6.04 18.59 5.44
C ASP A 251 4.57 18.28 5.19
N GLY A 252 3.67 19.13 5.71
CA GLY A 252 2.23 19.06 5.54
C GLY A 252 1.66 17.70 5.90
N GLY A 253 2.17 17.08 6.96
CA GLY A 253 1.54 15.95 7.67
C GLY A 253 1.59 14.57 7.01
N LEU A 254 2.42 14.41 5.97
CA LEU A 254 2.81 13.10 5.51
C LEU A 254 3.38 12.25 6.67
N ILE A 255 3.06 10.97 6.65
CA ILE A 255 3.53 10.01 7.65
C ILE A 255 5.03 9.80 7.46
N GLY A 256 5.81 10.22 8.44
CA GLY A 256 7.27 10.03 8.47
C GLY A 256 7.70 8.84 9.33
N LEU A 257 8.79 8.17 8.95
CA LEU A 257 9.55 7.26 9.82
C LEU A 257 10.77 8.05 10.33
N HIS A 258 10.86 8.27 11.63
CA HIS A 258 11.89 9.15 12.18
C HIS A 258 12.37 8.76 13.57
N TRP A 259 13.56 9.25 13.93
CA TRP A 259 14.13 9.00 15.23
C TRP A 259 13.31 9.65 16.34
N ASN A 260 13.20 8.99 17.49
CA ASN A 260 12.74 9.58 18.73
C ASN A 260 13.39 8.88 19.94
N ALA A 261 13.47 9.55 21.08
CA ALA A 261 13.92 8.92 22.32
C ALA A 261 12.92 7.85 22.84
N THR A 262 11.62 8.00 22.52
CA THR A 262 10.58 7.02 22.82
C THR A 262 10.17 6.31 21.53
N THR A 263 10.53 5.02 21.44
CA THR A 263 10.52 4.25 20.17
C THR A 263 9.50 3.12 20.13
N SER A 264 8.62 3.01 21.13
CA SER A 264 7.57 1.98 21.17
C SER A 264 6.27 2.52 21.77
N GLY A 265 5.16 1.81 21.56
CA GLY A 265 3.84 2.21 22.03
C GLY A 265 3.04 3.06 21.03
N THR A 266 1.81 3.39 21.40
CA THR A 266 0.95 4.34 20.68
C THR A 266 1.25 5.76 21.18
N VAL A 267 2.16 6.48 20.52
CA VAL A 267 2.82 7.67 21.07
C VAL A 267 2.91 8.85 20.10
N SER A 268 2.49 8.69 18.84
CA SER A 268 2.63 9.69 17.79
C SER A 268 1.28 10.20 17.24
N HIS A 269 1.35 11.19 16.35
CA HIS A 269 0.20 11.69 15.58
C HIS A 269 0.11 11.04 14.18
N GLY A 270 0.40 9.74 14.11
CA GLY A 270 0.38 8.96 12.88
C GLY A 270 1.76 8.56 12.37
N CYS A 271 2.80 9.39 12.58
CA CYS A 271 4.19 9.06 12.25
C CYS A 271 4.70 7.81 12.97
N VAL A 272 5.77 7.23 12.47
CA VAL A 272 6.39 6.04 13.06
C VAL A 272 7.72 6.40 13.69
N ARG A 273 7.80 6.24 15.02
CA ARG A 273 8.99 6.56 15.81
C ARG A 273 9.92 5.36 15.91
N LEU A 274 11.19 5.59 15.63
CA LEU A 274 12.21 4.57 15.50
C LEU A 274 13.43 4.90 16.37
N ASP A 275 14.21 3.88 16.70
CA ASP A 275 15.55 4.08 17.24
C ASP A 275 16.56 4.44 16.13
N ALA A 276 17.81 4.69 16.52
CA ALA A 276 18.84 5.12 15.57
C ALA A 276 19.22 4.03 14.56
N ASP A 277 19.22 2.75 14.96
CA ASP A 277 19.58 1.63 14.10
C ASP A 277 18.50 1.38 13.05
N ALA A 278 17.23 1.47 13.45
CA ALA A 278 16.08 1.39 12.57
C ALA A 278 16.06 2.54 11.55
N VAL A 279 16.31 3.78 11.98
CA VAL A 279 16.42 4.92 11.04
C VAL A 279 17.57 4.71 10.06
N ALA A 280 18.73 4.23 10.53
CA ALA A 280 19.87 3.96 9.66
C ALA A 280 19.54 2.87 8.62
N ALA A 281 18.85 1.80 9.04
CA ALA A 281 18.41 0.73 8.15
C ALA A 281 17.43 1.22 7.08
N VAL A 282 16.42 2.02 7.46
CA VAL A 282 15.48 2.61 6.50
C VAL A 282 16.18 3.58 5.56
N ASN A 283 17.09 4.41 6.08
CA ASN A 283 17.84 5.38 5.27
C ASN A 283 18.77 4.71 4.25
N ALA A 284 19.19 3.45 4.46
CA ALA A 284 19.97 2.70 3.49
C ALA A 284 19.14 2.21 2.29
N LEU A 285 17.81 2.26 2.37
CA LEU A 285 16.91 1.83 1.29
C LEU A 285 16.77 2.95 0.24
N PRO A 286 16.63 2.61 -1.06
CA PRO A 286 16.38 3.61 -2.09
C PRO A 286 15.01 4.31 -1.92
N LEU A 287 14.89 5.53 -2.44
CA LEU A 287 13.57 6.15 -2.64
C LEU A 287 12.74 5.30 -3.61
N GLY A 288 11.41 5.37 -3.47
CA GLY A 288 10.48 4.48 -4.16
C GLY A 288 10.32 3.11 -3.50
N THR A 289 11.04 2.82 -2.41
CA THR A 289 10.82 1.59 -1.62
C THR A 289 9.40 1.58 -1.07
N LEU A 290 8.63 0.53 -1.37
CA LEU A 290 7.28 0.35 -0.86
C LEU A 290 7.25 0.36 0.67
N VAL A 291 6.22 1.00 1.22
CA VAL A 291 5.90 1.02 2.65
C VAL A 291 4.49 0.49 2.81
N THR A 292 4.35 -0.70 3.39
CA THR A 292 3.06 -1.29 3.73
C THR A 292 2.79 -1.10 5.21
N VAL A 293 1.57 -0.70 5.57
CA VAL A 293 1.13 -0.63 6.97
C VAL A 293 0.00 -1.61 7.20
N GLU A 294 0.14 -2.44 8.23
CA GLU A 294 -0.78 -3.53 8.62
C GLU A 294 -1.05 -3.55 10.13
#